data_AF-A0A844BJ34-F1
#
_entry.id   AF-A0A844BJ34-F1
#
_cell.length_a   1.000
_cell.length_b   1.000
_cell.length_c   1.000
_cell.angle_alpha   90.00
_cell.angle_beta   90.00
_cell.angle_gamma   90.00
#
_symmetry.space_group_name_H-M   'P 1'
#
loop_
_entity.id
_entity.type
_entity.pdbx_description
1 polymer ?
#
loop_
_entity_poly.entity_id
_entity_poly.type
_entity_poly.pdbx_seq_one_letter_code
_entity_poly.pdbx_strand_id
1 'polypeptide(L)'
;MSRKASFLRPGGTVLPIIAGLFLASGLIRFGGGTAQALTDEIRGLAAKAPETQIATAEPCPPPPDIAAVLAALQAREAEIDAREARLDERAATLDIARDEIARQIEALEAAQAGLQSTLSIADQAAETDIARLTAVYESMKPDEAATLFAEMAPEFAAGFLGRMRPEAAAAVMAGLDPPLAYSISVILAGRNARAPRE
;
A
#
# COMPACT_ATOMS: atom_id res chain seq x y z
N MET A 1 12.34 46.28 10.83
CA MET A 1 13.70 45.83 10.46
C MET A 1 13.90 44.42 10.98
N SER A 2 13.96 43.39 10.13
CA SER A 2 14.57 42.11 10.47
C SER A 2 14.99 41.40 9.18
N ARG A 3 16.30 41.13 9.06
CA ARG A 3 16.99 40.74 7.82
C ARG A 3 16.80 39.24 7.55
N LYS A 4 16.46 38.88 6.30
CA LYS A 4 16.60 37.51 5.78
C LYS A 4 18.09 37.18 5.67
N ALA A 5 18.51 36.07 6.26
CA ALA A 5 19.83 35.48 6.08
C ALA A 5 19.76 34.42 4.98
N SER A 6 20.45 34.64 3.86
CA SER A 6 20.70 33.62 2.84
C SER A 6 22.14 33.14 2.96
N PHE A 7 22.33 31.88 3.30
CA PHE A 7 23.62 31.20 3.27
C PHE A 7 23.99 30.89 1.80
N LEU A 8 25.00 31.58 1.26
CA LEU A 8 25.66 31.23 0.01
C LEU A 8 26.96 30.47 0.35
N ARG A 9 27.06 29.23 -0.15
CA ARG A 9 28.24 28.36 -0.02
C ARG A 9 29.30 28.75 -1.08
N PRO A 10 30.61 28.77 -0.75
CA PRO A 10 31.67 28.97 -1.74
C PRO A 10 32.15 27.61 -2.29
N GLY A 11 32.07 27.41 -3.61
CA GLY A 11 32.53 26.16 -4.23
C GLY A 11 32.56 26.16 -5.76
N GLY A 12 32.65 27.33 -6.39
CA GLY A 12 32.43 27.48 -7.85
C GLY A 12 33.66 27.65 -8.74
N THR A 13 34.89 27.59 -8.21
CA THR A 13 36.09 27.98 -8.99
C THR A 13 36.98 26.83 -9.44
N VAL A 14 36.81 25.60 -8.92
CA VAL A 14 37.68 24.46 -9.26
C VAL A 14 37.31 23.82 -10.61
N LEU A 15 36.01 23.72 -10.89
CA LEU A 15 35.50 23.10 -12.12
C LEU A 15 35.97 23.80 -13.42
N PRO A 16 35.94 25.15 -13.55
CA PRO A 16 36.39 25.81 -14.77
C PRO A 16 37.92 25.69 -14.98
N ILE A 17 38.71 25.58 -13.90
CA ILE A 17 40.17 25.42 -13.98
C ILE A 17 40.54 24.05 -14.56
N ILE A 18 39.87 22.99 -14.10
CA ILE A 18 40.11 21.63 -14.61
C ILE A 18 39.69 21.53 -16.08
N ALA A 19 38.54 22.11 -16.44
CA ALA A 19 38.07 22.15 -17.82
C ALA A 19 39.06 22.89 -18.76
N GLY A 20 39.62 24.02 -18.30
CA GLY A 20 40.65 24.75 -19.03
C GLY A 20 41.94 23.93 -19.23
N LEU A 21 42.37 23.18 -18.21
CA LEU A 21 43.55 22.33 -18.28
C LEU A 21 43.39 21.18 -19.29
N PHE A 22 42.20 20.58 -19.35
CA PHE A 22 41.88 19.52 -20.32
C PHE A 22 41.85 20.04 -21.77
N LEU A 23 41.28 21.22 -22.01
CA LEU A 23 41.28 21.85 -23.32
C LEU A 23 42.69 22.21 -23.79
N ALA A 24 43.52 22.75 -22.90
CA ALA A 24 44.93 23.03 -23.20
C ALA A 24 45.72 21.75 -23.50
N SER A 25 45.49 20.67 -22.73
CA SER A 25 46.12 19.37 -22.99
C SER A 25 45.70 18.77 -24.34
N GLY A 26 44.42 18.91 -24.71
CA GLY A 26 43.90 18.48 -26.01
C GLY A 26 44.58 19.19 -27.17
N LEU A 27 44.75 20.51 -27.08
CA LEU A 27 45.42 21.30 -28.12
C LEU A 27 46.91 20.96 -28.26
N ILE A 28 47.61 20.70 -27.15
CA ILE A 28 49.03 20.30 -27.20
C ILE A 28 49.19 18.93 -27.87
N ARG A 29 48.27 17.98 -27.59
CA ARG A 29 48.31 16.64 -28.20
C ARG A 29 47.89 16.63 -29.68
N PHE A 30 47.01 17.54 -30.10
CA PHE A 30 46.54 17.61 -31.49
C PHE A 30 47.40 18.52 -32.37
N GLY A 31 48.00 19.57 -31.82
CA GLY A 31 48.85 20.52 -32.56
C GLY A 31 50.31 20.09 -32.69
N GLY A 32 50.79 19.20 -31.84
CA GLY A 32 52.20 18.78 -31.80
C GLY A 32 52.49 17.51 -32.59
N GLY A 33 52.13 17.44 -33.89
CA GLY A 33 52.70 16.56 -34.96
C GLY A 33 52.96 15.06 -34.74
N THR A 34 52.76 14.52 -33.54
CA THR A 34 53.19 13.17 -33.11
C THR A 34 52.27 12.07 -33.65
N ALA A 35 51.02 12.41 -33.98
CA ALA A 35 50.09 11.49 -34.62
C ALA A 35 50.54 11.06 -36.03
N GLN A 36 51.26 11.93 -36.77
CA GLN A 36 51.74 11.61 -38.11
C GLN A 36 52.99 10.71 -38.08
N ALA A 37 53.89 10.92 -37.12
CA ALA A 37 55.11 10.09 -36.98
C ALA A 37 54.80 8.64 -36.59
N LEU A 38 53.79 8.40 -35.73
CA LEU A 38 53.39 7.04 -35.35
C LEU A 38 52.73 6.28 -36.52
N THR A 39 52.10 7.00 -37.45
CA THR A 39 51.41 6.40 -38.60
C THR A 39 52.40 5.84 -39.63
N ASP A 40 53.53 6.50 -39.85
CA ASP A 40 54.58 6.01 -40.77
C ASP A 40 55.41 4.87 -40.16
N GLU A 41 55.61 4.85 -38.85
CA GLU A 41 56.31 3.78 -38.15
C GLU A 41 55.48 2.48 -38.11
N ILE A 42 54.16 2.58 -37.88
CA ILE A 42 53.22 1.45 -37.97
C ILE A 42 53.14 0.91 -39.40
N ARG A 43 53.19 1.78 -40.42
CA ARG A 43 53.21 1.35 -41.83
C ARG A 43 54.52 0.66 -42.21
N GLY A 44 55.65 1.12 -41.68
CA GLY A 44 56.96 0.48 -41.87
C GLY A 44 57.07 -0.91 -41.21
N LEU A 45 56.39 -1.11 -40.09
CA LEU A 45 56.29 -2.42 -39.42
C LEU A 45 55.29 -3.36 -40.12
N ALA A 46 54.19 -2.83 -40.66
CA ALA A 46 53.21 -3.61 -41.42
C ALA A 46 53.75 -4.12 -42.78
N ALA A 47 54.64 -3.37 -43.43
CA ALA A 47 55.20 -3.73 -44.74
C ALA A 47 56.35 -4.76 -44.68
N LYS A 48 56.77 -5.19 -43.49
CA LYS A 48 57.95 -6.07 -43.30
C LYS A 48 57.68 -7.35 -42.51
N ALA A 49 56.42 -7.65 -42.20
CA ALA A 49 56.05 -8.99 -41.78
C ALA A 49 56.03 -9.91 -43.01
N PRO A 50 56.68 -11.08 -42.99
CA PRO A 50 56.43 -12.06 -44.03
C PRO A 50 54.94 -12.41 -43.98
N GLU A 51 54.26 -12.31 -45.11
CA GLU A 51 52.90 -12.81 -45.27
C GLU A 51 52.90 -14.31 -44.94
N THR A 52 52.71 -14.62 -43.66
CA THR A 52 52.28 -15.95 -43.26
C THR A 52 50.86 -16.01 -43.76
N GLN A 53 50.69 -16.64 -44.92
CA GLN A 53 49.39 -17.12 -45.36
C GLN A 53 48.82 -17.93 -44.20
N ILE A 54 47.91 -17.31 -43.45
CA ILE A 54 47.00 -18.05 -42.58
C ILE A 54 46.14 -18.81 -43.60
N ALA A 55 46.59 -20.01 -43.96
CA ALA A 55 45.72 -21.00 -44.52
C ALA A 55 44.52 -21.04 -43.58
N THR A 56 43.33 -20.75 -44.11
CA THR A 56 42.07 -21.07 -43.46
C THR A 56 42.10 -22.57 -43.21
N ALA A 57 42.61 -22.98 -42.04
CA ALA A 57 42.54 -24.35 -41.60
C ALA A 57 41.05 -24.66 -41.56
N GLU A 58 40.63 -25.63 -42.38
CA GLU A 58 39.29 -26.18 -42.26
C GLU A 58 39.08 -26.57 -40.79
N PRO A 59 37.91 -26.27 -40.21
CA PRO A 59 37.65 -26.64 -38.84
C PRO A 59 37.79 -28.17 -38.71
N CYS A 60 38.85 -28.62 -38.04
CA CYS A 60 39.00 -30.04 -37.70
C CYS A 60 37.76 -30.45 -36.90
N PRO A 61 36.96 -31.41 -37.39
CA PRO A 61 35.80 -31.85 -36.64
C PRO A 61 36.27 -32.44 -35.30
N PRO A 62 35.58 -32.11 -34.19
CA PRO A 62 35.92 -32.70 -32.91
C PRO A 62 35.83 -34.23 -32.99
N PRO A 63 36.70 -34.96 -32.26
CA PRO A 63 36.57 -36.40 -32.11
C PRO A 63 35.12 -36.78 -31.74
N PRO A 64 34.58 -37.90 -32.26
CA PRO A 64 33.16 -38.23 -32.17
C PRO A 64 32.62 -38.27 -30.73
N ASP A 65 33.44 -38.71 -29.77
CA ASP A 65 33.07 -38.76 -28.35
C ASP A 65 32.89 -37.35 -27.76
N ILE A 66 33.76 -36.41 -28.15
CA ILE A 66 33.68 -35.00 -27.70
C ILE A 66 32.49 -34.32 -28.37
N ALA A 67 32.24 -34.60 -29.65
CA ALA A 67 31.08 -34.07 -30.37
C ALA A 67 29.75 -34.50 -29.71
N ALA A 68 29.66 -35.76 -29.27
CA ALA A 68 28.46 -36.27 -28.59
C ALA A 68 28.23 -35.61 -27.23
N VAL A 69 29.29 -35.40 -26.44
CA VAL A 69 29.19 -34.69 -25.14
C VAL A 69 28.79 -33.23 -25.34
N LEU A 70 29.39 -32.53 -26.32
CA LEU A 70 29.02 -31.15 -26.62
C LEU A 70 27.56 -31.02 -27.07
N ALA A 71 27.07 -31.94 -27.90
CA ALA A 71 25.67 -31.96 -28.31
C ALA A 71 24.72 -32.20 -27.12
N ALA A 72 25.09 -33.10 -26.19
CA ALA A 72 24.30 -33.34 -24.98
C ALA A 72 24.27 -32.13 -24.04
N LEU A 73 25.38 -31.41 -23.91
CA LEU A 73 25.44 -30.16 -23.14
C LEU A 73 24.59 -29.05 -23.77
N GLN A 74 24.67 -28.88 -25.08
CA GLN A 74 23.84 -27.90 -25.82
C GLN A 74 22.34 -28.21 -25.69
N ALA A 75 21.96 -29.49 -25.78
CA ALA A 75 20.57 -29.91 -25.57
C ALA A 75 20.09 -29.56 -24.15
N ARG A 76 20.94 -29.80 -23.15
CA ARG A 76 20.62 -29.50 -21.75
C ARG A 76 20.57 -27.99 -21.47
N GLU A 77 21.46 -27.21 -22.07
CA GLU A 77 21.43 -25.74 -22.02
C GLU A 77 20.11 -25.22 -22.59
N ALA A 78 19.70 -25.70 -23.77
CA ALA A 78 18.42 -25.32 -24.36
C ALA A 78 17.20 -25.69 -23.49
N GLU A 79 17.23 -26.85 -22.81
CA GLU A 79 16.17 -27.23 -21.86
C GLU A 79 16.12 -26.31 -20.63
N ILE A 80 17.28 -25.91 -20.11
CA ILE A 80 17.40 -25.00 -18.97
C ILE A 80 16.91 -23.61 -19.37
N ASP A 81 17.35 -23.07 -20.50
CA ASP A 81 16.92 -21.76 -21.01
C ASP A 81 15.39 -21.71 -21.20
N ALA A 82 14.80 -22.78 -21.77
CA ALA A 82 13.36 -22.89 -21.93
C ALA A 82 12.62 -23.00 -20.58
N ARG A 83 13.25 -23.52 -19.54
CA ARG A 83 12.69 -23.57 -18.19
C ARG A 83 12.81 -22.22 -17.49
N GLU A 84 13.94 -21.54 -17.61
CA GLU A 84 14.17 -20.20 -17.05
C GLU A 84 13.19 -19.19 -17.63
N ALA A 85 13.05 -19.16 -18.96
CA ALA A 85 12.07 -18.29 -19.62
C ALA A 85 10.63 -18.49 -19.10
N ARG A 86 10.23 -19.75 -18.86
CA ARG A 86 8.90 -20.07 -18.29
C ARG A 86 8.77 -19.66 -16.82
N LEU A 87 9.85 -19.68 -16.04
CA LEU A 87 9.82 -19.23 -14.66
C LEU A 87 9.76 -17.71 -14.57
N ASP A 88 10.49 -17.00 -15.44
CA ASP A 88 10.48 -15.55 -15.52
C ASP A 88 9.09 -15.02 -15.93
N GLU A 89 8.46 -15.65 -16.91
CA GLU A 89 7.08 -15.31 -17.31
C GLU A 89 6.08 -15.50 -16.15
N ARG A 90 6.22 -16.60 -15.40
CA ARG A 90 5.38 -16.87 -14.22
C ARG A 90 5.64 -15.85 -13.11
N ALA A 91 6.90 -15.51 -12.85
CA ALA A 91 7.27 -14.53 -11.83
C ALA A 91 6.65 -13.15 -12.16
N ALA A 92 6.81 -12.69 -13.40
CA ALA A 92 6.20 -11.44 -13.85
C ALA A 92 4.68 -11.44 -13.71
N THR A 93 4.02 -12.55 -14.05
CA THR A 93 2.56 -12.70 -13.91
C THR A 93 2.13 -12.65 -12.44
N LEU A 94 2.87 -13.33 -11.55
CA LEU A 94 2.58 -13.35 -10.13
C LEU A 94 2.79 -11.98 -9.47
N ASP A 95 3.79 -11.22 -9.89
CA ASP A 95 4.03 -9.87 -9.36
C ASP A 95 2.89 -8.93 -9.76
N ILE A 96 2.41 -8.97 -11.01
CA ILE A 96 1.24 -8.19 -11.43
C ILE A 96 0.00 -8.58 -10.61
N ALA A 97 -0.23 -9.89 -10.42
CA ALA A 97 -1.36 -10.37 -9.63
C ALA A 97 -1.26 -9.93 -8.16
N ARG A 98 -0.07 -9.96 -7.57
CA ARG A 98 0.19 -9.51 -6.20
C ARG A 98 -0.12 -8.02 -6.04
N ASP A 99 0.34 -7.19 -6.97
CA ASP A 99 0.08 -5.75 -6.95
C ASP A 99 -1.42 -5.44 -7.07
N GLU A 100 -2.13 -6.17 -7.93
CA GLU A 100 -3.57 -6.02 -8.06
C GLU A 100 -4.32 -6.44 -6.78
N ILE A 101 -3.94 -7.56 -6.17
CA ILE A 101 -4.51 -8.00 -4.89
C ILE A 101 -4.25 -6.96 -3.79
N ALA A 102 -3.03 -6.41 -3.71
CA ALA A 102 -2.71 -5.39 -2.73
C ALA A 102 -3.59 -4.14 -2.89
N ARG A 103 -3.80 -3.68 -4.13
CA ARG A 103 -4.73 -2.57 -4.44
C ARG A 103 -6.17 -2.89 -4.02
N GLN A 104 -6.64 -4.11 -4.27
CA GLN A 104 -7.99 -4.51 -3.89
C GLN A 104 -8.17 -4.57 -2.38
N ILE A 105 -7.16 -5.05 -1.64
CA ILE A 105 -7.18 -5.07 -0.17
C ILE A 105 -7.25 -3.64 0.37
N GLU A 106 -6.40 -2.73 -0.11
CA GLU A 106 -6.41 -1.33 0.32
C GLU A 106 -7.77 -0.66 0.04
N ALA A 107 -8.36 -0.91 -1.13
CA ALA A 107 -9.67 -0.40 -1.48
C ALA A 107 -10.79 -0.96 -0.57
N LEU A 108 -10.71 -2.25 -0.22
CA LEU A 108 -11.66 -2.90 0.71
C LEU A 108 -11.52 -2.35 2.12
N GLU A 109 -10.31 -2.16 2.63
CA GLU A 109 -10.06 -1.58 3.94
C GLU A 109 -10.59 -0.15 4.02
N ALA A 110 -10.35 0.67 2.99
CA ALA A 110 -10.89 2.02 2.90
C ALA A 110 -12.43 2.03 2.85
N ALA A 111 -13.04 1.12 2.09
CA ALA A 111 -14.49 0.97 2.02
C ALA A 111 -15.08 0.53 3.37
N GLN A 112 -14.45 -0.42 4.06
CA GLN A 112 -14.85 -0.88 5.39
C GLN A 112 -14.78 0.26 6.41
N ALA A 113 -13.69 1.03 6.42
CA ALA A 113 -13.54 2.18 7.31
C ALA A 113 -14.60 3.25 7.05
N GLY A 114 -14.89 3.54 5.77
CA GLY A 114 -15.96 4.46 5.37
C GLY A 114 -17.35 3.99 5.81
N LEU A 115 -17.64 2.70 5.67
CA LEU A 115 -18.90 2.12 6.12
C LEU A 115 -19.03 2.19 7.64
N GLN A 116 -18.00 1.78 8.39
CA GLN A 116 -18.00 1.82 9.85
C GLN A 116 -18.20 3.25 10.38
N SER A 117 -17.56 4.23 9.76
CA SER A 117 -17.75 5.65 10.09
C SER A 117 -19.20 6.09 9.86
N THR A 118 -19.77 5.74 8.71
CA THR A 118 -21.17 6.09 8.36
C THR A 118 -22.17 5.46 9.33
N LEU A 119 -21.98 4.18 9.66
CA LEU A 119 -22.80 3.48 10.65
C LEU A 119 -22.68 4.13 12.03
N SER A 120 -21.47 4.43 12.47
CA SER A 120 -21.26 5.12 13.76
C SER A 120 -21.95 6.48 13.81
N ILE A 121 -21.95 7.25 12.72
CA ILE A 121 -22.64 8.54 12.64
C ILE A 121 -24.16 8.33 12.72
N ALA A 122 -24.69 7.36 11.99
CA ALA A 122 -26.11 7.03 12.01
C ALA A 122 -26.57 6.56 13.41
N ASP A 123 -25.81 5.68 14.05
CA ASP A 123 -26.10 5.18 15.40
C ASP A 123 -26.03 6.30 16.44
N GLN A 124 -25.03 7.18 16.36
CA GLN A 124 -24.93 8.34 17.26
C GLN A 124 -26.08 9.32 17.07
N ALA A 125 -26.50 9.58 15.83
CA ALA A 125 -27.64 10.44 15.53
C ALA A 125 -28.94 9.83 16.10
N ALA A 126 -29.15 8.54 15.88
CA ALA A 126 -30.31 7.82 16.42
C ALA A 126 -30.34 7.82 17.96
N GLU A 127 -29.22 7.52 18.62
CA GLU A 127 -29.14 7.55 20.09
C GLU A 127 -29.29 8.99 20.63
N THR A 128 -28.80 10.01 19.91
CA THR A 128 -29.00 11.42 20.28
C THR A 128 -30.48 11.81 20.23
N ASP A 129 -31.20 11.40 19.18
CA ASP A 129 -32.62 11.67 19.04
C ASP A 129 -33.44 10.93 20.10
N ILE A 130 -33.11 9.67 20.40
CA ILE A 130 -33.73 8.90 21.49
C ILE A 130 -33.46 9.58 22.84
N ALA A 131 -32.22 10.02 23.09
CA ALA A 131 -31.86 10.71 24.33
C ALA A 131 -32.65 12.02 24.49
N ARG A 132 -32.85 12.78 23.40
CA ARG A 132 -33.66 14.00 23.41
C ARG A 132 -35.12 13.69 23.76
N LEU A 133 -35.72 12.66 23.14
CA LEU A 133 -37.09 12.23 23.46
C LEU A 133 -37.20 11.74 24.90
N THR A 134 -36.21 10.99 25.38
CA THR A 134 -36.13 10.52 26.76
C THR A 134 -36.13 11.71 27.73
N ALA A 135 -35.32 12.74 27.48
CA ALA A 135 -35.28 13.94 28.29
C ALA A 135 -36.62 14.71 28.33
N VAL A 136 -37.39 14.69 27.23
CA VAL A 136 -38.73 15.28 27.21
C VAL A 136 -39.65 14.57 28.20
N TYR A 137 -39.66 13.24 28.22
CA TYR A 137 -40.44 12.48 29.18
C TYR A 137 -39.94 12.63 30.62
N GLU A 138 -38.63 12.72 30.85
CA GLU A 138 -38.05 12.96 32.19
C GLU A 138 -38.44 14.32 32.78
N SER A 139 -38.63 15.33 31.92
CA SER A 139 -39.02 16.68 32.35
C SER A 139 -40.53 16.85 32.54
N MET A 140 -41.32 15.84 32.18
CA MET A 140 -42.78 15.82 32.36
C MET A 140 -43.14 15.41 33.80
N LYS A 141 -44.37 15.71 34.23
CA LYS A 141 -44.87 15.17 35.50
C LYS A 141 -44.95 13.64 35.42
N PRO A 142 -44.53 12.90 36.47
CA PRO A 142 -44.55 11.44 36.46
C PRO A 142 -45.92 10.83 36.12
N ASP A 143 -47.00 11.40 36.62
CA ASP A 143 -48.37 10.91 36.38
C ASP A 143 -48.80 11.07 34.91
N GLU A 144 -48.43 12.20 34.29
CA GLU A 144 -48.69 12.48 32.86
C GLU A 144 -47.86 11.54 31.98
N ALA A 145 -46.58 11.35 32.33
CA ALA A 145 -45.70 10.42 31.63
C ALA A 145 -46.19 8.96 31.78
N ALA A 146 -46.61 8.52 32.96
CA ALA A 146 -47.14 7.18 33.19
C ALA A 146 -48.38 6.91 32.33
N THR A 147 -49.26 7.90 32.17
CA THR A 147 -50.44 7.78 31.29
C THR A 147 -50.03 7.55 29.83
N LEU A 148 -49.01 8.27 29.34
CA LEU A 148 -48.49 8.05 27.97
C LEU A 148 -47.79 6.70 27.82
N PHE A 149 -47.03 6.27 28.83
CA PHE A 149 -46.36 4.97 28.83
C PHE A 149 -47.36 3.80 28.90
N ALA A 150 -48.54 4.00 29.48
CA ALA A 150 -49.61 3.00 29.50
C ALA A 150 -50.17 2.69 28.10
N GLU A 151 -50.13 3.67 27.19
CA GLU A 151 -50.59 3.51 25.80
C GLU A 151 -49.49 2.96 24.86
N MET A 152 -48.23 2.89 25.33
CA MET A 152 -47.11 2.42 24.52
C MET A 152 -46.96 0.89 24.55
N ALA A 153 -46.39 0.35 23.47
CA ALA A 153 -45.94 -1.04 23.44
C ALA A 153 -44.89 -1.30 24.55
N PRO A 154 -45.01 -2.38 25.34
CA PRO A 154 -44.09 -2.68 26.45
C PRO A 154 -42.61 -2.71 26.05
N GLU A 155 -42.30 -3.15 24.84
CA GLU A 155 -40.93 -3.21 24.31
C GLU A 155 -40.33 -1.82 24.12
N PHE A 156 -41.14 -0.88 23.64
CA PHE A 156 -40.73 0.50 23.41
C PHE A 156 -40.59 1.23 24.75
N ALA A 157 -41.57 1.07 25.65
CA ALA A 157 -41.54 1.61 27.01
C ALA A 157 -40.28 1.17 27.78
N ALA A 158 -39.93 -0.12 27.72
CA ALA A 158 -38.69 -0.64 28.31
C ALA A 158 -37.43 0.00 27.70
N GLY A 159 -37.47 0.35 26.42
CA GLY A 159 -36.41 1.06 25.71
C GLY A 159 -36.08 2.44 26.29
N PHE A 160 -37.11 3.23 26.59
CA PHE A 160 -36.99 4.56 27.22
C PHE A 160 -36.65 4.45 28.70
N LEU A 161 -37.36 3.60 29.45
CA LEU A 161 -37.13 3.41 30.89
C LEU A 161 -35.70 2.93 31.19
N GLY A 162 -35.11 2.09 30.33
CA GLY A 162 -33.73 1.66 30.47
C GLY A 162 -32.68 2.73 30.15
N ARG A 163 -33.06 3.84 29.50
CA ARG A 163 -32.18 4.98 29.18
C ARG A 163 -32.44 6.21 30.07
N MET A 164 -33.57 6.23 30.77
CA MET A 164 -33.90 7.29 31.72
C MET A 164 -33.04 7.25 32.98
N ARG A 165 -32.97 8.38 33.66
CA ARG A 165 -32.48 8.49 35.04
C ARG A 165 -33.28 7.55 35.96
N PRO A 166 -32.62 6.80 36.86
CA PRO A 166 -33.29 5.85 37.74
C PRO A 166 -34.45 6.45 38.54
N GLU A 167 -34.29 7.68 39.01
CA GLU A 167 -35.32 8.37 39.79
C GLU A 167 -36.57 8.68 38.97
N ALA A 168 -36.40 9.17 37.74
CA ALA A 168 -37.51 9.46 36.83
C ALA A 168 -38.21 8.18 36.38
N ALA A 169 -37.43 7.15 36.03
CA ALA A 169 -37.95 5.84 35.67
C ALA A 169 -38.77 5.22 36.81
N ALA A 170 -38.30 5.29 38.06
CA ALA A 170 -39.03 4.80 39.22
C ALA A 170 -40.34 5.56 39.43
N ALA A 171 -40.34 6.89 39.27
CA ALA A 171 -41.53 7.71 39.39
C ALA A 171 -42.59 7.38 38.32
N VAL A 172 -42.18 7.16 37.07
CA VAL A 172 -43.07 6.71 35.99
C VAL A 172 -43.62 5.31 36.28
N MET A 173 -42.76 4.37 36.70
CA MET A 173 -43.17 3.00 37.04
C MET A 173 -44.18 2.95 38.19
N ALA A 174 -44.11 3.87 39.15
CA ALA A 174 -45.06 3.97 40.25
C ALA A 174 -46.47 4.39 39.80
N GLY A 175 -46.58 5.06 38.66
CA GLY A 175 -47.86 5.47 38.06
C GLY A 175 -48.47 4.46 37.09
N LEU A 176 -47.80 3.32 36.81
CA LEU A 176 -48.28 2.30 35.88
C LEU A 176 -49.11 1.22 36.58
N ASP A 177 -49.98 0.55 35.81
CA ASP A 177 -50.71 -0.64 36.26
C ASP A 177 -49.71 -1.81 36.52
N PRO A 178 -49.82 -2.55 37.64
CA PRO A 178 -48.82 -3.57 38.01
C PRO A 178 -48.54 -4.64 36.94
N PRO A 179 -49.51 -5.16 36.17
CA PRO A 179 -49.26 -6.09 35.07
C PRO A 179 -48.37 -5.49 33.96
N LEU A 180 -48.56 -4.21 33.63
CA LEU A 180 -47.78 -3.51 32.61
C LEU A 180 -46.36 -3.20 33.12
N ALA A 181 -46.24 -2.73 34.36
CA ALA A 181 -44.95 -2.50 35.00
C ALA A 181 -44.10 -3.80 35.04
N TYR A 182 -44.75 -4.93 35.34
CA TYR A 182 -44.09 -6.24 35.30
C TYR A 182 -43.62 -6.61 33.90
N SER A 183 -44.47 -6.47 32.87
CA SER A 183 -44.11 -6.86 31.49
C SER A 183 -42.91 -6.06 30.97
N ILE A 184 -42.89 -4.74 31.21
CA ILE A 184 -41.78 -3.85 30.87
C ILE A 184 -40.50 -4.28 31.61
N SER A 185 -40.59 -4.62 32.90
CA SER A 185 -39.46 -5.04 33.71
C SER A 185 -38.83 -6.34 33.20
N VAL A 186 -39.64 -7.31 32.77
CA VAL A 186 -39.16 -8.57 32.17
C VAL A 186 -38.43 -8.29 30.85
N ILE A 187 -38.95 -7.41 30.00
CA ILE A 187 -38.32 -7.06 28.73
C ILE A 187 -36.99 -6.35 28.97
N LEU A 188 -36.96 -5.41 29.90
CA LEU A 188 -35.74 -4.67 30.27
C LEU A 188 -34.65 -5.63 30.79
N ALA A 189 -35.01 -6.56 31.67
CA ALA A 189 -34.09 -7.59 32.17
C ALA A 189 -33.62 -8.54 31.06
N GLY A 190 -34.51 -8.91 30.13
CA GLY A 190 -34.20 -9.81 29.01
C GLY A 190 -33.29 -9.19 27.94
N ARG A 191 -33.22 -7.85 27.84
CA ARG A 191 -32.42 -7.16 26.82
C ARG A 191 -30.92 -7.40 27.01
N ASN A 192 -30.44 -7.46 28.26
CA ASN A 192 -29.04 -7.75 28.58
C ASN A 192 -28.70 -9.24 28.50
N ALA A 193 -29.71 -10.12 28.54
CA ALA A 193 -29.51 -11.56 28.43
C ALA A 193 -29.14 -12.02 26.99
N ARG A 194 -29.43 -11.18 25.97
CA ARG A 194 -29.12 -11.46 24.56
C ARG A 194 -27.83 -10.81 24.06
N ALA A 195 -27.09 -10.11 24.92
CA ALA A 195 -25.77 -9.59 24.55
C ALA A 195 -24.81 -10.79 24.32
N PRO A 196 -23.99 -10.77 23.25
CA PRO A 196 -22.95 -11.78 23.06
C PRO A 196 -22.08 -11.82 24.31
N ARG A 197 -21.97 -13.01 24.94
CA ARG A 197 -20.95 -13.27 25.95
C ARG A 197 -19.69 -13.70 25.22
N GLU A 198 -18.55 -13.14 25.63
CA GLU A 198 -17.23 -13.45 25.10
C GLU A 198 -16.97 -14.96 24.99
#